data_AF-A0A7R8VW17-F1
#
_entry.id   AF-A0A7R8VW17-F1
#
_cell.length_a   1.000
_cell.length_b   1.000
_cell.length_c   1.000
_cell.angle_alpha   90.00
_cell.angle_beta   90.00
_cell.angle_gamma   90.00
#
_symmetry.space_group_name_H-M   'P 1'
#
loop_
_entity.id
_entity.type
_entity.pdbx_description
1 polymer ?
#
loop_
_entity_poly.entity_id
_entity_poly.type
_entity_poly.pdbx_seq_one_letter_code
_entity_poly.pdbx_strand_id
1 'polypeptide(L)'
;MVKYLQVLPDTVTPNNLLYSRPCTALLGQGDMELYLKGTKVLEYKLGYTFKDRSYLLQALTHPSFYRNRVTDCYQRLEFLGDAILDFLITCFIYEHCGLLSPGQITDLRSALVNNTTFAVLSVRYGFHQFILHSSSHLMDAVNRFVLMQEERCHEVNTDVSI
;
A
#
# COMPACT_ATOMS: atom_id res chain seq x y z
N MET A 1 -22.44 -2.12 5.09
CA MET A 1 -22.47 -0.74 4.59
C MET A 1 -22.75 -0.65 3.07
N VAL A 2 -21.95 -1.25 2.18
CA VAL A 2 -22.15 -1.16 0.71
C VAL A 2 -23.48 -1.78 0.21
N LYS A 3 -23.96 -2.87 0.82
CA LYS A 3 -25.29 -3.46 0.53
C LYS A 3 -26.46 -2.52 0.86
N TYR A 4 -26.28 -1.58 1.78
CA TYR A 4 -27.34 -0.69 2.27
C TYR A 4 -27.63 0.46 1.31
N LEU A 5 -26.63 0.87 0.52
CA LEU A 5 -26.72 2.02 -0.39
C LEU A 5 -27.37 1.67 -1.74
N GLN A 6 -27.50 0.37 -2.09
CA GLN A 6 -28.08 -0.11 -3.37
C GLN A 6 -27.45 0.54 -4.64
N VAL A 7 -26.19 0.99 -4.56
CA VAL A 7 -25.53 1.74 -5.66
C VAL A 7 -25.00 0.82 -6.76
N LEU A 8 -24.91 -0.49 -6.51
CA LEU A 8 -24.40 -1.44 -7.51
C LEU A 8 -25.53 -1.92 -8.43
N PRO A 9 -25.30 -1.99 -9.76
CA PRO A 9 -26.25 -2.60 -10.69
C PRO A 9 -26.55 -4.05 -10.27
N ASP A 10 -27.77 -4.53 -10.51
CA ASP A 10 -28.19 -5.91 -10.14
C ASP A 10 -27.31 -7.01 -10.75
N THR A 11 -26.58 -6.68 -11.82
CA THR A 11 -25.64 -7.57 -12.51
C THR A 11 -24.29 -7.71 -11.81
N VAL A 12 -23.94 -6.79 -10.88
CA VAL A 12 -22.67 -6.77 -10.16
C VAL A 12 -22.92 -7.07 -8.69
N THR A 13 -22.73 -8.32 -8.29
CA THR A 13 -22.72 -8.65 -6.87
C THR A 13 -21.38 -8.22 -6.24
N PRO A 14 -21.38 -7.69 -5.00
CA PRO A 14 -20.13 -7.40 -4.28
C PRO A 14 -19.19 -8.60 -4.24
N ASN A 15 -19.75 -9.81 -4.18
CA ASN A 15 -18.96 -11.03 -4.19
C ASN A 15 -18.25 -11.29 -5.52
N ASN A 16 -18.92 -11.08 -6.66
CA ASN A 16 -18.27 -11.25 -7.95
C ASN A 16 -17.23 -10.14 -8.20
N LEU A 17 -17.48 -8.92 -7.73
CA LEU A 17 -16.52 -7.83 -7.86
C LEU A 17 -15.27 -8.01 -6.98
N LEU A 18 -15.43 -8.51 -5.75
CA LEU A 18 -14.35 -8.64 -4.77
C LEU A 18 -13.66 -10.01 -4.79
N TYR A 19 -14.35 -11.07 -5.24
CA TYR A 19 -13.85 -12.45 -5.19
C TYR A 19 -13.69 -13.11 -6.57
N SER A 20 -13.90 -12.38 -7.67
CA SER A 20 -13.43 -12.85 -8.98
C SER A 20 -11.91 -12.87 -8.97
N ARG A 21 -11.32 -14.02 -8.61
CA ARG A 21 -9.88 -14.15 -8.46
C ARG A 21 -9.19 -13.91 -9.80
N PRO A 22 -8.30 -12.91 -9.93
CA PRO A 22 -7.22 -13.04 -10.88
C PRO A 22 -6.34 -14.21 -10.43
N CYS A 23 -6.05 -15.15 -11.33
CA CYS A 23 -5.38 -16.41 -10.95
C CYS A 23 -3.94 -16.21 -10.50
N THR A 24 -3.28 -15.10 -10.89
CA THR A 24 -1.91 -14.78 -10.51
C THR A 24 -1.48 -13.39 -11.04
N ALA A 25 -0.40 -12.82 -10.49
CA ALA A 25 0.29 -11.64 -11.05
C ALA A 25 1.43 -11.99 -12.03
N LEU A 26 1.64 -13.27 -12.32
CA LEU A 26 2.69 -13.73 -13.23
C LEU A 26 2.45 -13.28 -14.68
N LEU A 27 3.49 -12.73 -15.29
CA LEU A 27 3.54 -12.32 -16.70
C LEU A 27 4.59 -13.10 -17.52
N GLY A 28 5.50 -13.82 -16.86
CA GLY A 28 6.61 -14.50 -17.53
C GLY A 28 7.17 -15.70 -16.75
N GLN A 29 8.18 -16.35 -17.32
CA GLN A 29 8.91 -17.45 -16.69
C GLN A 29 10.17 -16.90 -15.98
N GLY A 30 10.35 -17.25 -14.71
CA GLY A 30 11.53 -16.90 -13.92
C GLY A 30 11.39 -17.35 -12.47
N ASP A 31 12.52 -17.48 -11.77
CA ASP A 31 12.52 -17.88 -10.36
C ASP A 31 12.25 -16.66 -9.46
N MET A 32 11.02 -16.57 -8.94
CA MET A 32 10.62 -15.51 -8.01
C MET A 32 11.39 -15.57 -6.69
N GLU A 33 11.84 -16.75 -6.26
CA GLU A 33 12.45 -16.92 -4.95
C GLU A 33 13.79 -16.18 -4.85
N LEU A 34 14.46 -15.98 -5.98
CA LEU A 34 15.67 -15.17 -6.07
C LEU A 34 15.42 -13.73 -5.61
N TYR A 35 14.32 -13.12 -6.05
CA TYR A 35 13.98 -11.72 -5.72
C TYR A 35 13.34 -11.60 -4.34
N LEU A 36 12.63 -12.63 -3.89
CA LEU A 36 11.87 -12.63 -2.64
C LEU A 36 12.68 -13.14 -1.43
N LYS A 37 13.99 -13.31 -1.56
CA LYS A 37 14.85 -13.76 -0.46
C LYS A 37 14.74 -12.79 0.73
N GLY A 38 14.44 -13.33 1.91
CA GLY A 38 14.30 -12.53 3.15
C GLY A 38 12.93 -11.88 3.36
N THR A 39 12.03 -11.89 2.37
CA THR A 39 10.68 -11.28 2.50
C THR A 39 9.75 -12.02 3.46
N LYS A 40 10.12 -13.20 3.96
CA LYS A 40 9.39 -13.86 5.07
C LYS A 40 9.34 -13.01 6.34
N VAL A 41 10.37 -12.18 6.58
CA VAL A 41 10.39 -11.23 7.70
C VAL A 41 9.33 -10.14 7.49
N LEU A 42 9.13 -9.70 6.24
CA LEU A 42 8.08 -8.75 5.88
C LEU A 42 6.69 -9.36 6.11
N GLU A 43 6.45 -10.60 5.66
CA GLU A 43 5.18 -11.31 5.90
C GLU A 43 4.88 -11.47 7.40
N TYR A 44 5.91 -11.79 8.21
CA TYR A 44 5.78 -11.85 9.66
C TYR A 44 5.42 -10.49 10.27
N LYS A 45 6.09 -9.40 9.85
CA LYS A 45 5.78 -8.03 10.32
C LYS A 45 4.39 -7.57 9.92
N LEU A 46 3.91 -7.97 8.75
CA LEU A 46 2.55 -7.69 8.27
C LEU A 46 1.49 -8.54 8.98
N GLY A 47 1.87 -9.63 9.65
CA GLY A 47 0.92 -10.63 10.14
C GLY A 47 0.14 -11.30 9.01
N TYR A 48 0.70 -11.32 7.79
CA TYR A 48 0.02 -11.80 6.59
C TYR A 48 0.98 -12.62 5.71
N THR A 49 0.57 -13.85 5.39
CA THR A 49 1.27 -14.70 4.43
C THR A 49 0.56 -14.67 3.09
N PHE A 50 1.29 -14.33 2.03
CA PHE A 50 0.75 -14.27 0.69
C PHE A 50 0.44 -15.68 0.17
N LYS A 51 -0.82 -15.91 -0.22
CA LYS A 51 -1.23 -17.15 -0.89
C LYS A 51 -0.57 -17.30 -2.26
N ASP A 52 -0.44 -16.19 -2.97
CA ASP A 52 0.34 -16.10 -4.21
C ASP A 52 1.41 -15.01 -4.03
N ARG A 53 2.67 -15.45 -3.99
CA ARG A 53 3.84 -14.59 -3.78
C ARG A 53 4.17 -13.72 -5.00
N SER A 54 3.56 -13.96 -6.17
CA SER A 54 3.69 -13.06 -7.31
C SER A 54 3.15 -11.66 -7.00
N TYR A 55 2.08 -11.53 -6.21
CA TYR A 55 1.59 -10.22 -5.75
C TYR A 55 2.57 -9.53 -4.80
N LEU A 56 3.25 -10.28 -3.95
CA LEU A 56 4.31 -9.73 -3.09
C LEU A 56 5.46 -9.19 -3.95
N LEU A 57 5.89 -9.95 -4.96
CA LEU A 57 6.93 -9.50 -5.89
C LEU A 57 6.50 -8.25 -6.67
N GLN A 58 5.28 -8.24 -7.21
CA GLN A 58 4.73 -7.09 -7.91
C GLN A 58 4.68 -5.85 -7.00
N ALA A 59 4.19 -5.99 -5.76
CA ALA A 59 4.07 -4.90 -4.81
C ALA A 59 5.42 -4.30 -4.39
N LEU A 60 6.50 -5.10 -4.39
CA LEU A 60 7.84 -4.65 -4.05
C LEU A 60 8.64 -4.12 -5.26
N THR A 61 8.13 -4.26 -6.49
CA THR A 61 8.88 -3.93 -7.71
C THR A 61 8.62 -2.50 -8.15
N HIS A 62 9.63 -1.63 -8.03
CA HIS A 62 9.60 -0.27 -8.58
C HIS A 62 9.80 -0.28 -10.11
N PRO A 63 9.19 0.65 -10.88
CA PRO A 63 9.32 0.71 -12.34
C PRO A 63 10.76 0.76 -12.89
N SER A 64 11.72 1.25 -12.09
CA SER A 64 13.14 1.25 -12.48
C SER A 64 13.83 -0.12 -12.40
N PHE A 65 13.18 -1.13 -11.82
CA PHE A 65 13.75 -2.47 -11.65
C PHE A 65 13.50 -3.38 -12.86
N TYR A 66 14.13 -3.05 -13.98
CA TYR A 66 14.03 -3.80 -15.25
C TYR A 66 14.49 -5.27 -15.20
N ARG A 67 15.12 -5.70 -14.09
CA ARG A 67 15.56 -7.08 -13.90
C ARG A 67 14.39 -8.02 -13.62
N ASN A 68 13.29 -7.53 -13.03
CA ASN A 68 12.10 -8.33 -12.85
C ASN A 68 11.38 -8.48 -14.20
N ARG A 69 11.31 -9.71 -14.70
CA ARG A 69 10.55 -10.10 -15.91
C ARG A 69 9.41 -11.06 -15.59
N VAL A 70 9.14 -11.27 -14.30
CA VAL A 70 8.20 -12.26 -13.79
C VAL A 70 6.85 -11.63 -13.50
N THR A 71 6.84 -10.40 -13.00
CA THR A 71 5.63 -9.62 -12.70
C THR A 71 5.74 -8.20 -13.25
N ASP A 72 4.63 -7.46 -13.22
CA ASP A 72 4.64 -6.01 -13.45
C ASP A 72 5.26 -5.27 -12.25
N CYS A 73 5.32 -3.95 -12.34
CA CYS A 73 5.60 -3.05 -11.23
C CYS A 73 4.36 -2.81 -10.33
N TYR A 74 4.59 -2.17 -9.18
CA TYR A 74 3.56 -1.97 -8.17
C TYR A 74 2.43 -1.00 -8.58
N GLN A 75 2.59 -0.18 -9.62
CA GLN A 75 1.70 0.96 -9.91
C GLN A 75 0.23 0.58 -10.07
N ARG A 76 -0.07 -0.59 -10.65
CA ARG A 76 -1.45 -1.08 -10.76
C ARG A 76 -2.04 -1.52 -9.42
N LEU A 77 -1.20 -2.07 -8.54
CA LEU A 77 -1.59 -2.43 -7.18
C LEU A 77 -1.75 -1.20 -6.30
N GLU A 78 -0.89 -0.19 -6.47
CA GLU A 78 -0.99 1.13 -5.83
C GLU A 78 -2.32 1.80 -6.16
N PHE A 79 -2.68 1.88 -7.45
CA PHE A 79 -3.97 2.45 -7.89
C PHE A 79 -5.18 1.79 -7.20
N LEU A 80 -5.18 0.45 -7.09
CA LEU A 80 -6.24 -0.28 -6.40
C LEU A 80 -6.16 -0.09 -4.87
N GLY A 81 -4.95 -0.13 -4.32
CA GLY A 81 -4.67 -0.03 -2.90
C GLY A 81 -5.09 1.31 -2.30
N ASP A 82 -4.86 2.41 -3.02
CA ASP A 82 -5.26 3.76 -2.61
C ASP A 82 -6.77 3.85 -2.40
N ALA A 83 -7.56 3.34 -3.35
CA ALA A 83 -9.01 3.33 -3.22
C ALA A 83 -9.50 2.45 -2.06
N ILE A 84 -8.82 1.32 -1.81
CA ILE A 84 -9.15 0.42 -0.70
C ILE A 84 -8.84 1.09 0.65
N LEU A 85 -7.66 1.70 0.79
CA LEU A 85 -7.24 2.36 2.03
C LEU A 85 -8.12 3.57 2.34
N ASP A 86 -8.42 4.40 1.33
CA ASP A 86 -9.33 5.54 1.49
C ASP A 86 -10.72 5.09 1.96
N PHE A 87 -11.26 4.03 1.36
CA PHE A 87 -12.55 3.47 1.77
C PHE A 87 -12.52 2.93 3.20
N LEU A 88 -11.54 2.11 3.56
CA LEU A 88 -11.43 1.50 4.90
C LEU A 88 -11.26 2.57 5.99
N ILE A 89 -10.41 3.56 5.77
CA ILE A 89 -10.19 4.67 6.70
C ILE A 89 -11.45 5.53 6.80
N THR A 90 -12.11 5.83 5.69
CA THR A 90 -13.39 6.55 5.69
C THR A 90 -14.47 5.82 6.48
N CYS A 91 -14.61 4.50 6.31
CA CYS A 91 -15.52 3.68 7.11
C CYS A 91 -15.17 3.74 8.60
N PHE A 92 -13.89 3.60 8.94
CA PHE A 92 -13.44 3.66 10.33
C PHE A 92 -13.78 5.01 10.99
N ILE A 93 -13.45 6.13 10.32
CA ILE A 93 -13.77 7.48 10.81
C ILE A 93 -15.28 7.65 10.98
N TYR A 94 -16.07 7.23 10.00
CA TYR A 94 -17.52 7.37 10.05
C TYR A 94 -18.15 6.62 11.23
N GLU A 95 -17.69 5.40 11.50
CA GLU A 95 -18.24 4.56 12.58
C GLU A 95 -17.75 4.99 13.97
N HIS A 96 -16.52 5.51 14.10
CA HIS A 96 -15.89 5.78 15.40
C HIS A 96 -15.84 7.26 15.79
N CYS A 97 -16.07 8.18 14.83
CA CYS A 97 -15.97 9.62 15.04
C CYS A 97 -17.31 10.34 14.84
N GLY A 98 -18.41 9.77 15.32
CA GLY A 98 -19.77 10.29 15.11
C GLY A 98 -20.07 11.68 15.72
N LEU A 99 -19.17 12.25 16.51
CA LEU A 99 -19.28 13.60 17.07
C LEU A 99 -18.60 14.68 16.22
N LEU A 100 -17.83 14.29 15.20
CA LEU A 100 -17.13 15.23 14.33
C LEU A 100 -18.09 15.82 13.30
N SER A 101 -17.93 17.11 13.02
CA SER A 101 -18.60 17.77 11.89
C SER A 101 -18.11 17.21 10.55
N PRO A 102 -18.88 17.36 9.45
CA PRO A 102 -18.45 16.93 8.11
C PRO A 102 -17.10 17.51 7.66
N GLY A 103 -16.81 18.76 8.05
CA GLY A 103 -15.50 19.38 7.81
C GLY A 103 -14.38 18.65 8.53
N GLN A 104 -14.54 18.43 9.84
CA GLN A 104 -13.55 17.71 10.65
C GLN A 104 -13.32 16.26 10.21
N ILE A 105 -14.37 15.56 9.74
CA ILE A 105 -14.23 14.23 9.14
C ILE A 105 -13.35 14.28 7.88
N THR A 106 -13.54 15.31 7.06
CA THR A 106 -12.76 15.51 5.83
C THR A 106 -11.30 15.84 6.15
N ASP A 107 -11.07 16.70 7.14
CA ASP A 107 -9.73 17.07 7.60
C ASP A 107 -9.00 15.86 8.20
N LEU A 108 -9.67 15.10 9.06
CA LEU A 108 -9.12 13.87 9.65
C LEU A 108 -8.79 12.83 8.59
N ARG A 109 -9.67 12.63 7.60
CA ARG A 109 -9.41 11.73 6.48
C ARG A 109 -8.18 12.19 5.70
N SER A 110 -8.07 13.48 5.38
CA SER A 110 -6.92 14.03 4.64
C SER A 110 -5.61 13.89 5.41
N ALA A 111 -5.66 14.00 6.74
CA ALA A 111 -4.51 13.80 7.62
C ALA A 111 -4.07 12.32 7.72
N LEU A 112 -5.00 11.36 7.62
CA LEU A 112 -4.70 9.92 7.70
C LEU A 112 -4.38 9.29 6.33
N VAL A 113 -5.05 9.75 5.27
CA VAL A 113 -4.93 9.25 3.90
C VAL A 113 -4.07 10.23 3.10
N ASN A 114 -2.75 10.16 3.31
CA ASN A 114 -1.80 10.89 2.48
C ASN A 114 -0.47 10.15 2.35
N ASN A 115 0.25 10.48 1.27
CA ASN A 115 1.51 9.83 0.91
C ASN A 115 2.58 10.00 1.99
N THR A 116 2.61 11.13 2.69
CA THR A 116 3.56 11.37 3.78
C THR A 116 3.35 10.39 4.92
N THR A 117 2.09 10.21 5.34
CA THR A 117 1.70 9.27 6.41
C THR A 117 2.06 7.84 6.02
N PHE A 118 1.75 7.44 4.78
CA PHE A 118 2.10 6.10 4.29
C PHE A 118 3.61 5.90 4.17
N ALA A 119 4.38 6.93 3.79
CA ALA A 119 5.84 6.87 3.76
C ALA A 119 6.43 6.70 5.18
N VAL A 120 5.94 7.46 6.17
CA VAL A 120 6.35 7.32 7.57
C VAL A 120 6.06 5.91 8.08
N LEU A 121 4.86 5.39 7.85
CA LEU A 121 4.50 4.03 8.24
C LEU A 121 5.37 2.99 7.53
N SER A 122 5.65 3.17 6.24
CA SER A 122 6.53 2.28 5.47
C SER A 122 7.95 2.26 6.02
N VAL A 123 8.46 3.38 6.51
CA VAL A 123 9.76 3.43 7.21
C VAL A 123 9.68 2.76 8.56
N ARG A 124 8.68 3.12 9.38
CA ARG A 124 8.48 2.61 10.74
C ARG A 124 8.37 1.08 10.78
N TYR A 125 7.69 0.47 9.82
CA TYR A 125 7.58 -1.00 9.72
C TYR A 125 8.75 -1.63 8.93
N GLY A 126 9.62 -0.84 8.32
CA GLY A 126 10.80 -1.31 7.60
C GLY A 126 10.51 -1.86 6.20
N PHE A 127 9.41 -1.46 5.56
CA PHE A 127 9.03 -1.91 4.22
C PHE A 127 10.00 -1.40 3.14
N HIS A 128 10.55 -0.21 3.34
CA HIS A 128 11.55 0.39 2.45
C HIS A 128 12.77 -0.51 2.18
N GLN A 129 13.11 -1.40 3.12
CA GLN A 129 14.24 -2.34 2.99
C GLN A 129 14.00 -3.46 1.96
N PHE A 130 12.75 -3.67 1.56
CA PHE A 130 12.35 -4.76 0.65
C PHE A 130 12.02 -4.27 -0.76
N ILE A 131 12.03 -2.96 -1.01
CA ILE A 131 11.75 -2.40 -2.34
C ILE A 131 12.86 -2.79 -3.32
N LEU A 132 12.47 -3.36 -4.45
CA LEU A 132 13.35 -3.68 -5.56
C LEU A 132 13.39 -2.47 -6.50
N HIS A 133 14.54 -1.82 -6.60
CA HIS A 133 14.76 -0.68 -7.51
C HIS A 133 16.19 -0.66 -8.04
N SER A 134 16.40 0.03 -9.17
CA SER A 134 17.75 0.28 -9.75
C SER A 134 18.10 1.77 -9.78
N SER A 135 17.29 2.63 -9.14
CA SER A 135 17.47 4.09 -9.13
C SER A 135 18.30 4.53 -7.92
N SER A 136 19.43 5.19 -8.16
CA SER A 136 20.26 5.83 -7.11
C SER A 136 19.55 7.01 -6.47
N HIS A 137 18.87 7.84 -7.28
CA HIS A 137 18.09 8.96 -6.77
C HIS A 137 17.02 8.50 -5.78
N LEU A 138 16.32 7.39 -6.07
CA LEU A 138 15.33 6.83 -5.15
C LEU A 138 16.01 6.36 -3.85
N MET A 139 17.16 5.69 -3.95
CA MET A 139 17.94 5.27 -2.79
C MET A 139 18.29 6.46 -1.88
N ASP A 140 18.82 7.53 -2.46
CA ASP A 140 19.25 8.72 -1.72
C ASP A 140 18.06 9.45 -1.08
N ALA A 141 16.91 9.51 -1.77
CA ALA A 141 15.69 10.08 -1.24
C ALA A 141 15.15 9.25 -0.05
N VAL A 142 15.09 7.92 -0.19
CA VAL A 142 14.65 7.01 0.88
C VAL A 142 15.59 7.10 2.08
N ASN A 143 16.91 7.06 1.88
CA ASN A 143 17.88 7.14 2.96
C ASN A 143 17.79 8.47 3.73
N ARG A 144 17.68 9.59 3.02
CA ARG A 144 17.46 10.90 3.67
C ARG A 144 16.16 10.90 4.47
N PHE A 145 15.10 10.34 3.93
CA PHE A 145 13.81 10.27 4.63
C PHE A 145 13.87 9.37 5.87
N VAL A 146 14.55 8.21 5.80
CA VAL A 146 14.77 7.32 6.95
C VAL A 146 15.53 8.04 8.06
N LEU A 147 16.65 8.71 7.73
CA LEU A 147 17.43 9.48 8.71
C LEU A 147 16.58 10.57 9.39
N MET A 148 15.80 11.33 8.61
CA MET A 148 14.88 12.32 9.17
C MET A 148 13.81 11.71 10.09
N GLN A 149 13.35 10.49 9.82
CA GLN A 149 12.34 9.81 10.63
C GLN A 149 12.92 9.22 11.93
N GLU A 150 14.15 8.71 11.88
CA GLU A 150 14.87 8.23 13.06
C GLU A 150 15.17 9.36 14.04
N GLU A 151 15.56 10.55 13.54
CA GLU A 151 15.74 11.76 14.34
C GLU A 151 14.43 12.27 14.97
N ARG A 152 13.28 11.98 14.34
CA ARG A 152 11.95 12.44 14.76
C ARG A 152 11.10 11.36 15.45
N CYS A 153 11.67 10.23 15.86
CA CYS A 153 10.96 9.12 16.51
C CYS A 153 9.72 8.59 15.73
N HIS A 154 9.70 8.71 14.40
CA HIS A 154 8.57 8.32 13.54
C HIS A 154 7.24 9.09 13.79
N GLU A 155 7.29 10.32 14.31
CA GLU A 155 6.10 11.17 14.41
C GLU A 155 5.61 11.62 13.02
N VAL A 156 4.33 11.37 12.75
CA VAL A 156 3.63 11.92 11.57
C VAL A 156 3.22 13.34 11.92
N ASN A 157 3.96 14.33 11.43
CA ASN A 157 3.56 15.73 11.56
C ASN A 157 2.81 16.16 10.31
N THR A 158 1.59 16.69 10.49
CA THR A 158 0.71 17.19 9.41
C THR A 158 1.20 18.50 8.80
N ASP A 159 2.27 19.09 9.33
CA ASP A 159 2.84 20.34 8.83
C ASP A 159 3.89 20.07 7.73
N VAL A 160 3.42 19.73 6.52
CA VAL A 160 4.20 19.93 5.30
C VAL A 160 3.34 20.77 4.35
N SER A 161 3.35 22.08 4.57
CA SER A 161 3.05 23.04 3.51
C SER A 161 4.16 22.92 2.47
N ILE A 162 3.81 22.40 1.28
CA ILE A 162 4.65 22.49 0.07
C ILE A 162 4.59 23.93 -0.44
#